data_AF-A0AAE3C3V0-F1
#
_entry.id   AF-A0AAE3C3V0-F1
#
_cell.length_a   1.000
_cell.length_b   1.000
_cell.length_c   1.000
_cell.angle_alpha   90.00
_cell.angle_beta   90.00
_cell.angle_gamma   90.00
#
_symmetry.space_group_name_H-M   'P 1'
#
loop_
_entity.id
_entity.type
_entity.pdbx_description
1 polymer ?
#
loop_
_entity_poly.entity_id
_entity_poly.type
_entity_poly.pdbx_seq_one_letter_code
_entity_poly.pdbx_strand_id
1 'polypeptide(L)'
;MSCVSDLKPIVRVPKSLKTRVGRGFSLGELKEANITLHDAKRIGLRVDLRRRSAHKENVESLKSFLKEFQKAEKKKVKEEREATAKEKEESKEAIKEAPSEAISVERTPLTVLKGLGPKTEAKLKEVGVESVEELAEEDAEVLSEATGISVQKLSSWISEAKLLLKEKKGK
;
A
#
# COMPACT_ATOMS: atom_id res chain seq x y z
N MET A 1 -17.24 9.14 12.92
CA MET A 1 -15.77 9.04 13.03
C MET A 1 -15.34 9.62 14.35
N SER A 2 -14.95 8.79 15.31
CA SER A 2 -14.35 9.22 16.58
C SER A 2 -12.97 9.82 16.30
N CYS A 3 -12.93 11.13 16.04
CA CYS A 3 -11.69 11.87 15.88
C CYS A 3 -10.89 11.79 17.18
N VAL A 4 -9.61 11.41 17.12
CA VAL A 4 -8.63 11.76 18.16
C VAL A 4 -8.40 13.27 18.06
N SER A 5 -9.35 14.03 18.62
CA SER A 5 -9.50 15.48 18.46
C SER A 5 -8.66 16.31 19.42
N ASP A 6 -7.94 15.67 20.34
CA ASP A 6 -7.48 16.37 21.55
C ASP A 6 -6.01 16.75 21.51
N LEU A 7 -5.20 16.14 20.63
CA LEU A 7 -3.80 16.53 20.47
C LEU A 7 -3.73 17.83 19.65
N LYS A 8 -3.44 18.93 20.33
CA LYS A 8 -3.31 20.27 19.73
C LYS A 8 -1.88 20.78 19.91
N PRO A 9 -1.25 21.33 18.86
CA PRO A 9 0.11 21.85 18.97
C PRO A 9 0.15 23.18 19.72
N ILE A 10 1.27 23.44 20.37
CA ILE A 10 1.60 24.71 21.01
C ILE A 10 2.33 25.59 19.99
N VAL A 11 1.91 26.86 19.88
CA VAL A 11 2.48 27.83 18.94
C VAL A 11 2.78 29.14 19.68
N ARG A 12 3.86 29.82 19.30
CA ARG A 12 4.21 31.13 19.86
C ARG A 12 3.36 32.24 19.26
N VAL A 13 2.88 33.15 20.10
CA VAL A 13 2.12 34.32 19.67
C VAL A 13 3.08 35.34 19.02
N PRO A 14 2.77 35.87 17.83
CA PRO A 14 3.65 36.85 17.16
C PRO A 14 3.96 38.04 18.07
N LYS A 15 5.19 38.55 18.00
CA LYS A 15 5.65 39.73 18.76
C LYS A 15 5.54 39.60 20.29
N SER A 16 5.35 38.38 20.82
CA SER A 16 5.33 38.12 22.25
C SER A 16 5.98 36.78 22.57
N LEU A 17 6.41 36.61 23.82
CA LEU A 17 7.00 35.35 24.30
C LEU A 17 5.94 34.34 24.77
N LYS A 18 4.65 34.72 24.71
CA LYS A 18 3.55 33.87 25.15
C LYS A 18 3.28 32.75 24.14
N THR A 19 2.88 31.60 24.64
CA THR A 19 2.40 30.47 23.83
C THR A 19 0.88 30.43 23.82
N ARG A 20 0.33 29.81 22.78
CA ARG A 20 -1.10 29.55 22.63
C ARG A 20 -1.31 28.22 21.92
N VAL A 21 -2.55 27.75 21.94
CA VAL A 21 -2.94 26.56 21.18
C VAL A 21 -3.05 26.90 19.68
N GLY A 22 -2.45 26.05 18.85
CA GLY A 22 -2.49 26.11 17.39
C GLY A 22 -3.67 25.34 16.81
N ARG A 23 -4.00 25.62 15.55
CA ARG A 23 -5.10 24.92 14.82
C ARG A 23 -4.76 23.47 14.46
N GLY A 24 -3.50 23.20 14.14
CA GLY A 24 -3.04 21.90 13.64
C GLY A 24 -1.51 21.85 13.55
N PHE A 25 -0.95 20.65 13.41
CA PHE A 25 0.49 20.41 13.36
C PHE A 25 1.09 20.88 12.03
N SER A 26 2.32 21.38 12.06
CA SER A 26 3.01 21.82 10.85
C SER A 26 3.56 20.65 10.06
N LEU A 27 3.87 20.88 8.79
CA LEU A 27 4.57 19.89 7.97
C LEU A 27 5.96 19.55 8.52
N GLY A 28 6.65 20.51 9.16
CA GLY A 28 7.95 20.29 9.78
C GLY A 28 7.86 19.34 10.97
N GLU A 29 6.87 19.56 11.85
CA GLU A 29 6.65 18.72 13.03
C GLU A 29 6.30 17.27 12.64
N LEU A 30 5.45 17.10 11.63
CA LEU A 30 5.10 15.76 11.12
C LEU A 30 6.32 15.04 10.53
N LYS A 31 7.16 15.75 9.76
CA LYS A 31 8.38 15.18 9.21
C LYS A 31 9.35 14.73 10.30
N GLU A 32 9.58 15.55 11.33
CA GLU A 32 10.46 15.18 12.46
C GLU A 32 9.90 14.05 13.33
N ALA A 33 8.57 13.89 13.36
CA ALA A 33 7.89 12.78 13.99
C ALA A 33 7.81 11.51 13.11
N ASN A 34 8.33 11.54 11.88
CA ASN A 34 8.21 10.48 10.87
C ASN A 34 6.75 10.12 10.54
N ILE A 35 5.87 11.12 10.46
CA ILE A 35 4.46 10.98 10.10
C ILE A 35 4.24 11.55 8.71
N THR A 36 3.63 10.78 7.80
CA THR A 36 3.23 11.29 6.50
C THR A 36 1.90 12.05 6.59
N LEU A 37 1.62 12.93 5.63
CA LEU A 37 0.33 13.63 5.54
C LEU A 37 -0.86 12.68 5.48
N HIS A 38 -0.69 11.55 4.80
CA HIS A 38 -1.72 10.55 4.66
C HIS A 38 -1.99 9.85 6.01
N ASP A 39 -0.93 9.46 6.72
CA ASP A 39 -1.05 8.83 8.03
C ASP A 39 -1.63 9.78 9.07
N ALA A 40 -1.21 11.05 9.07
CA ALA A 40 -1.81 12.07 9.93
C ALA A 40 -3.33 12.19 9.69
N LYS A 41 -3.77 12.21 8.43
CA LYS A 41 -5.20 12.24 8.08
C LYS A 41 -5.93 10.96 8.49
N ARG A 42 -5.32 9.79 8.28
CA ARG A 42 -5.89 8.48 8.67
C ARG A 42 -6.10 8.41 10.18
N ILE A 43 -5.12 8.87 10.94
CA ILE A 43 -5.19 8.90 12.40
C ILE A 43 -6.16 10.00 12.85
N GLY A 44 -6.43 11.02 12.05
CA GLY A 44 -7.37 12.11 12.38
C GLY A 44 -6.69 13.35 12.97
N LEU A 45 -5.36 13.44 12.88
CA LEU A 45 -4.60 14.62 13.29
C LEU A 45 -4.84 15.79 12.32
N ARG A 46 -5.13 16.96 12.89
CA ARG A 46 -5.30 18.19 12.11
C ARG A 46 -3.95 18.74 11.69
N VAL A 47 -3.78 18.98 10.38
CA VAL A 47 -2.53 19.50 9.80
C VAL A 47 -2.72 20.92 9.29
N ASP A 48 -1.77 21.81 9.62
CA ASP A 48 -1.68 23.17 9.11
C ASP A 48 -0.55 23.28 8.08
N LEU A 49 -0.90 23.11 6.80
CA LEU A 49 0.06 23.08 5.69
C LEU A 49 0.76 24.43 5.46
N ARG A 50 0.21 25.54 5.98
CA ARG A 50 0.78 26.87 5.78
C ARG A 50 1.87 27.20 6.80
N ARG A 51 1.87 26.54 7.96
CA ARG A 51 2.88 26.77 9.00
C ARG A 51 4.17 26.03 8.67
N ARG A 52 5.30 26.74 8.67
CA ARG A 52 6.64 26.18 8.46
C ARG A 52 7.46 26.01 9.74
N SER A 53 6.99 26.55 10.88
CA SER A 53 7.70 26.40 12.15
C SER A 53 7.67 24.96 12.64
N ALA A 54 8.77 24.52 13.24
CA ALA A 54 8.85 23.27 13.97
C ALA A 54 9.16 23.57 15.44
N HIS A 55 8.34 23.02 16.33
CA HIS A 55 8.51 23.16 17.77
C HIS A 55 8.78 21.79 18.38
N LYS A 56 9.89 21.68 19.13
CA LYS A 56 10.34 20.41 19.73
C LYS A 56 9.28 19.80 20.63
N GLU A 57 8.62 20.62 21.44
CA GLU A 57 7.51 20.23 22.33
C GLU A 57 6.37 19.50 21.57
N ASN A 58 6.05 19.96 20.36
CA ASN A 58 5.01 19.37 19.53
C ASN A 58 5.44 18.03 18.93
N VAL A 59 6.70 17.92 18.52
CA VAL A 59 7.27 16.69 17.95
C VAL A 59 7.34 15.58 18.99
N GLU A 60 7.74 15.91 20.22
CA GLU A 60 7.72 14.97 21.34
C GLU A 60 6.31 14.49 21.65
N SER A 61 5.35 15.42 21.67
CA SER A 61 3.92 15.10 21.87
C SER A 61 3.37 14.18 20.77
N LEU A 62 3.79 14.37 19.50
CA LEU A 62 3.41 13.48 18.40
C LEU A 62 4.02 12.08 18.58
N LYS A 63 5.29 11.99 18.98
CA LYS A 63 5.98 10.72 19.19
C LYS A 63 5.39 9.92 20.35
N SER A 64 5.05 10.56 21.46
CA SER A 64 4.38 9.88 22.58
C SER A 64 2.99 9.38 22.17
N PHE A 65 2.21 10.22 21.49
CA PHE A 65 0.90 9.85 20.97
C PHE A 65 0.95 8.64 20.03
N LEU A 66 1.92 8.58 19.12
CA LEU A 66 2.10 7.41 18.24
C LEU A 66 2.39 6.12 19.00
N LYS A 67 3.22 6.19 20.06
CA LYS A 67 3.53 5.02 20.90
C LYS A 67 2.27 4.51 21.60
N GLU A 68 1.46 5.42 22.12
CA GLU A 68 0.18 5.08 22.76
C GLU A 68 -0.82 4.50 21.76
N PHE A 69 -0.91 5.10 20.57
CA PHE A 69 -1.75 4.63 19.48
C PHE A 69 -1.38 3.20 19.08
N GLN A 70 -0.09 2.90 18.88
CA GLN A 70 0.36 1.54 18.57
C GLN A 70 0.07 0.54 19.71
N LYS A 71 0.18 0.96 20.97
CA LYS A 71 -0.16 0.12 22.12
C LYS A 71 -1.67 -0.17 22.18
N ALA A 72 -2.51 0.82 21.88
CA ALA A 72 -3.95 0.69 21.83
C ALA A 72 -4.40 -0.26 20.70
N GLU A 73 -3.84 -0.11 19.50
CA GLU A 73 -4.07 -1.01 18.36
C GLU A 73 -3.71 -2.46 18.72
N LYS A 74 -2.53 -2.69 19.32
CA LYS A 74 -2.10 -4.03 19.77
C LYS A 74 -3.04 -4.62 20.83
N LYS A 75 -3.59 -3.79 21.72
CA LYS A 75 -4.56 -4.23 22.73
C LYS A 75 -5.89 -4.63 22.09
N LYS A 76 -6.42 -3.83 21.16
CA LYS A 76 -7.67 -4.15 20.43
C LYS A 76 -7.58 -5.48 19.70
N VAL A 77 -6.47 -5.75 19.00
CA VAL A 77 -6.25 -7.03 18.31
C VAL A 77 -6.18 -8.22 19.29
N LYS A 78 -5.68 -8.01 20.52
CA LYS A 78 -5.63 -9.07 21.53
C LYS A 78 -7.02 -9.36 22.11
N GLU A 79 -7.82 -8.31 22.35
CA GLU A 79 -9.17 -8.40 22.89
C GLU A 79 -10.17 -8.96 21.86
N GLU A 80 -10.02 -8.60 20.58
CA GLU A 80 -10.78 -9.20 19.47
C GLU A 80 -10.42 -10.69 19.25
N ARG A 81 -9.15 -11.06 19.43
CA ARG A 81 -8.71 -12.47 19.37
C ARG A 81 -9.28 -13.32 20.52
N GLU A 82 -9.46 -12.76 21.72
CA GLU A 82 -10.09 -13.45 22.85
C GLU A 82 -11.62 -13.59 22.67
N ALA A 83 -12.28 -12.69 21.95
CA ALA A 83 -13.71 -12.83 21.61
C ALA A 83 -13.98 -13.89 20.52
N THR A 84 -13.04 -14.12 19.59
CA THR A 84 -13.20 -15.11 18.49
C THR A 84 -12.65 -16.51 18.80
N ALA A 85 -12.27 -16.79 20.05
CA ALA A 85 -11.71 -18.08 20.46
C ALA A 85 -12.76 -19.10 20.96
N LYS A 86 -14.07 -18.80 20.91
CA LYS A 86 -15.15 -19.74 21.27
C LYS A 86 -15.88 -20.41 20.10
N GLU A 87 -15.59 -20.05 18.84
CA GLU A 87 -16.36 -20.57 17.68
C GLU A 87 -15.50 -21.06 16.49
N LYS A 88 -14.20 -21.32 16.66
CA LYS A 88 -13.34 -21.68 15.51
C LYS A 88 -12.35 -22.82 15.76
N GLU A 89 -12.73 -23.79 16.57
CA GLU A 89 -11.92 -24.98 16.86
C GLU A 89 -12.31 -26.23 16.04
N GLU A 90 -13.43 -26.22 15.29
CA GLU A 90 -13.93 -27.45 14.61
C GLU A 90 -13.74 -27.54 13.08
N SER A 91 -13.19 -26.55 12.38
CA SER A 91 -13.02 -26.64 10.91
C SER A 91 -11.55 -26.69 10.51
N LYS A 92 -10.82 -27.65 11.08
CA LYS A 92 -9.40 -27.88 10.83
C LYS A 92 -9.08 -29.35 10.55
N GLU A 93 -9.91 -30.09 9.82
CA GLU A 93 -9.50 -31.43 9.36
C GLU A 93 -10.28 -31.93 8.13
N ALA A 94 -9.53 -32.35 7.11
CA ALA A 94 -9.91 -33.15 5.93
C ALA A 94 -10.83 -32.45 4.88
N ILE A 95 -10.55 -32.40 3.57
CA ILE A 95 -10.07 -33.40 2.59
C ILE A 95 -9.47 -32.60 1.38
N LYS A 96 -8.15 -32.61 1.08
CA LYS A 96 -7.41 -33.44 0.08
C LYS A 96 -8.15 -33.81 -1.22
N GLU A 97 -7.78 -33.24 -2.37
CA GLU A 97 -7.25 -33.97 -3.54
C GLU A 97 -7.18 -33.06 -4.79
N ALA A 98 -6.08 -33.21 -5.51
CA ALA A 98 -5.82 -32.64 -6.83
C ALA A 98 -6.61 -33.40 -7.91
N PRO A 99 -6.70 -32.81 -9.11
CA PRO A 99 -6.12 -33.45 -10.29
C PRO A 99 -5.17 -32.45 -10.99
N SER A 100 -3.86 -32.70 -11.15
CA SER A 100 -3.20 -33.64 -12.11
C SER A 100 -3.69 -33.41 -13.55
N GLU A 101 -2.90 -33.12 -14.58
CA GLU A 101 -1.46 -33.24 -14.83
C GLU A 101 -1.17 -32.58 -16.20
N ALA A 102 0.09 -32.14 -16.41
CA ALA A 102 0.71 -31.64 -17.65
C ALA A 102 0.26 -30.26 -18.15
N ILE A 103 1.02 -29.16 -18.02
CA ILE A 103 2.49 -29.00 -18.21
C ILE A 103 3.03 -28.02 -17.15
N SER A 104 4.12 -28.38 -16.48
CA SER A 104 4.95 -27.47 -15.68
C SER A 104 5.69 -26.50 -16.59
N VAL A 105 5.00 -25.48 -17.09
CA VAL A 105 5.67 -24.33 -17.70
C VAL A 105 6.03 -23.39 -16.56
N GLU A 106 7.30 -23.02 -16.47
CA GLU A 106 7.77 -22.00 -15.55
C GLU A 106 7.08 -20.66 -15.83
N ARG A 107 5.85 -20.47 -15.32
CA ARG A 107 5.09 -19.23 -15.52
C ARG A 107 5.86 -18.09 -14.87
N THR A 108 6.47 -17.26 -15.70
CA THR A 108 7.20 -16.11 -15.21
C THR A 108 6.21 -14.99 -14.91
N PRO A 109 6.30 -14.36 -13.73
CA PRO A 109 5.37 -13.31 -13.37
C PRO A 109 5.58 -12.09 -14.26
N LEU A 110 4.47 -11.47 -14.66
CA LEU A 110 4.45 -10.29 -15.52
C LEU A 110 5.25 -9.11 -14.95
N THR A 111 5.43 -9.03 -13.63
CA THR A 111 6.20 -7.98 -12.94
C THR A 111 7.68 -7.90 -13.35
N VAL A 112 8.20 -8.92 -14.05
CA VAL A 112 9.58 -8.89 -14.57
C VAL A 112 9.71 -7.86 -15.70
N LEU A 113 8.64 -7.58 -16.44
CA LEU A 113 8.66 -6.66 -17.58
C LEU A 113 8.82 -5.21 -17.13
N LYS A 114 9.74 -4.50 -17.79
CA LYS A 114 10.08 -3.13 -17.43
C LYS A 114 8.88 -2.20 -17.61
N GLY A 115 8.50 -1.50 -16.54
CA GLY A 115 7.41 -0.53 -16.56
C GLY A 115 6.01 -1.13 -16.44
N LEU A 116 5.90 -2.44 -16.21
CA LEU A 116 4.65 -3.08 -15.81
C LEU A 116 4.53 -3.11 -14.28
N GLY A 117 3.52 -2.42 -13.76
CA GLY A 117 3.24 -2.35 -12.32
C GLY A 117 2.02 -3.16 -11.90
N PRO A 118 1.78 -3.35 -10.59
CA PRO A 118 0.74 -4.26 -10.07
C PRO A 118 -0.68 -3.89 -10.49
N LYS A 119 -0.94 -2.59 -10.70
CA LYS A 119 -2.25 -2.11 -11.17
C LYS A 119 -2.54 -2.51 -12.62
N THR A 120 -1.51 -2.52 -13.47
CA THR A 120 -1.65 -2.89 -14.87
C THR A 120 -1.66 -4.40 -15.02
N GLU A 121 -0.82 -5.09 -14.25
CA GLU A 121 -0.83 -6.54 -14.13
C GLU A 121 -2.20 -7.07 -13.70
N ALA A 122 -2.86 -6.44 -12.72
CA ALA A 122 -4.21 -6.83 -12.30
C ALA A 122 -5.21 -6.80 -13.46
N LYS A 123 -5.14 -5.77 -14.34
CA LYS A 123 -6.00 -5.69 -15.52
C LYS A 123 -5.73 -6.80 -16.54
N LEU A 124 -4.46 -7.20 -16.68
CA LEU A 124 -4.09 -8.31 -17.58
C LEU A 124 -4.58 -9.65 -17.00
N LYS A 125 -4.48 -9.83 -15.67
CA LYS A 125 -5.02 -11.01 -14.97
C LYS A 125 -6.54 -11.12 -15.08
N GLU A 126 -7.26 -10.00 -15.07
CA GLU A 126 -8.71 -9.98 -15.31
C GLU A 126 -9.08 -10.49 -16.71
N VAL A 127 -8.19 -10.34 -17.68
CA VAL A 127 -8.35 -10.83 -19.07
C VAL A 127 -7.82 -12.26 -19.23
N GLY A 128 -7.18 -12.83 -18.20
CA GLY A 128 -6.61 -14.18 -18.23
C GLY A 128 -5.15 -14.23 -18.68
N VAL A 129 -4.48 -13.08 -18.83
CA VAL A 129 -3.03 -13.01 -19.07
C VAL A 129 -2.33 -12.89 -17.72
N GLU A 130 -1.85 -14.02 -17.21
CA GLU A 130 -1.23 -14.11 -15.88
C GLU A 130 0.31 -14.21 -15.97
N SER A 131 0.84 -14.56 -17.14
CA SER A 131 2.25 -14.88 -17.33
C SER A 131 2.88 -14.20 -18.55
N VAL A 132 4.21 -14.08 -18.56
CA VAL A 132 4.96 -13.51 -19.70
C VAL A 132 4.81 -14.38 -20.94
N GLU A 133 4.69 -15.69 -20.75
CA GLU A 133 4.44 -16.66 -21.82
C GLU A 133 3.12 -16.36 -22.54
N GLU A 134 2.03 -16.21 -21.78
CA GLU A 134 0.70 -15.89 -22.32
C GLU A 134 0.69 -14.50 -22.99
N LEU A 135 1.32 -13.49 -22.36
CA LEU A 135 1.40 -12.15 -22.93
C LEU A 135 2.14 -12.14 -24.27
N ALA A 136 3.14 -13.01 -24.47
CA ALA A 136 3.91 -13.06 -25.71
C ALA A 136 3.11 -13.61 -26.91
N GLU A 137 2.07 -14.40 -26.65
CA GLU A 137 1.22 -15.02 -27.68
C GLU A 137 0.01 -14.15 -28.04
N GLU A 138 -0.39 -13.23 -27.17
CA GLU A 138 -1.50 -12.32 -27.40
C GLU A 138 -1.19 -11.15 -28.35
N ASP A 139 -2.26 -10.63 -28.96
CA ASP A 139 -2.22 -9.47 -29.85
C ASP A 139 -2.42 -8.15 -29.08
N ALA A 140 -1.60 -7.15 -29.42
CA ALA A 140 -1.63 -5.84 -28.76
C ALA A 140 -2.97 -5.10 -28.94
N GLU A 141 -3.66 -5.33 -30.06
CA GLU A 141 -4.94 -4.69 -30.37
C GLU A 141 -6.07 -5.28 -29.52
N VAL A 142 -6.13 -6.61 -29.43
CA VAL A 142 -7.13 -7.33 -28.61
C VAL A 142 -6.98 -6.96 -27.13
N LEU A 143 -5.75 -6.94 -26.63
CA LEU A 143 -5.47 -6.53 -25.25
C LEU A 143 -5.79 -5.05 -25.01
N SER A 144 -5.60 -4.18 -25.99
CA SER A 144 -5.92 -2.76 -25.88
C SER A 144 -7.42 -2.55 -25.68
N GLU A 145 -8.24 -3.24 -26.47
CA GLU A 145 -9.71 -3.19 -26.35
C GLU A 145 -10.20 -3.72 -25.00
N ALA A 146 -9.62 -4.84 -24.54
CA ALA A 146 -10.02 -5.46 -23.28
C ALA A 146 -9.57 -4.66 -22.03
N THR A 147 -8.35 -4.15 -22.03
CA THR A 147 -7.73 -3.55 -20.82
C THR A 147 -7.77 -2.02 -20.78
N GLY A 148 -8.06 -1.38 -21.92
CA GLY A 148 -7.96 0.07 -22.09
C GLY A 148 -6.53 0.60 -22.01
N ILE A 149 -5.52 -0.25 -22.26
CA ILE A 149 -4.10 0.12 -22.28
C ILE A 149 -3.72 0.53 -23.70
N SER A 150 -2.87 1.54 -23.85
CA SER A 150 -2.38 1.98 -25.16
C SER A 150 -1.63 0.87 -25.91
N VAL A 151 -1.99 0.65 -27.18
CA VAL A 151 -1.36 -0.32 -28.11
C VAL A 151 0.17 -0.27 -28.08
N GLN A 152 0.76 0.94 -28.05
CA GLN A 152 2.22 1.12 -28.03
C GLN A 152 2.92 0.53 -26.79
N LYS A 153 2.24 0.51 -25.63
CA LYS A 153 2.80 -0.09 -24.41
C LYS A 153 2.69 -1.60 -24.43
N LEU A 154 1.56 -2.11 -24.90
CA LEU A 154 1.35 -3.54 -25.08
C LEU A 154 2.36 -4.11 -26.07
N SER A 155 2.60 -3.43 -27.20
CA SER A 155 3.60 -3.86 -28.18
C SER A 155 5.02 -3.87 -27.61
N SER A 156 5.38 -2.90 -26.75
CA SER A 156 6.69 -2.94 -26.08
C SER A 156 6.80 -4.13 -25.13
N TRP A 157 5.77 -4.38 -24.31
CA TRP A 157 5.80 -5.51 -23.37
C TRP A 157 5.77 -6.87 -24.06
N ILE A 158 5.01 -7.03 -25.15
CA ILE A 158 4.98 -8.26 -25.96
C ILE A 158 6.36 -8.50 -26.59
N SER A 159 7.04 -7.46 -27.09
CA SER A 159 8.38 -7.61 -27.65
C SER A 159 9.43 -7.98 -26.59
N GLU A 160 9.37 -7.36 -25.41
CA GLU A 160 10.21 -7.71 -24.26
C GLU A 160 9.96 -9.15 -23.78
N ALA A 161 8.69 -9.56 -23.71
CA ALA A 161 8.29 -10.93 -23.37
C ALA A 161 8.89 -11.96 -24.35
N LYS A 162 8.78 -11.71 -25.67
CA LYS A 162 9.38 -12.56 -26.71
C LYS A 162 10.90 -12.67 -26.59
N LEU A 163 11.57 -11.58 -26.22
CA LEU A 163 13.03 -11.57 -25.98
C LEU A 163 13.40 -12.45 -24.78
N LEU A 164 12.69 -12.34 -23.65
CA LEU A 164 12.92 -13.16 -22.47
C LEU A 164 12.74 -14.66 -22.75
N LEU A 165 11.72 -15.02 -23.55
CA LEU A 165 11.51 -16.40 -23.96
C LEU A 165 12.65 -16.93 -24.85
N LYS A 166 13.19 -16.07 -25.72
CA LYS A 166 14.36 -16.42 -26.55
C LYS A 166 15.60 -16.65 -25.70
N GLU A 167 15.83 -15.81 -24.69
CA GLU A 167 16.94 -15.96 -23.75
C GLU A 167 16.82 -17.24 -22.92
N LYS A 168 15.61 -17.60 -22.48
CA LYS A 168 15.37 -18.87 -21.79
C LYS A 168 15.65 -20.10 -22.65
N LYS A 169 15.29 -20.07 -23.94
CA LYS A 169 15.50 -21.21 -24.87
C LYS A 169 16.96 -21.39 -25.29
N GLY A 170 17.79 -20.35 -25.18
CA GLY A 170 19.20 -20.37 -25.58
C GLY A 170 20.17 -20.79 -24.47
N LYS A 171 19.68 -21.13 -23.29
CA LYS A 171 20.45 -21.42 -22.08
C LYS A 171 20.16 -22.83 -21.60
#